data_AF-A0A2G1Y5F3-F1
#
_entry.id   AF-A0A2G1Y5F3-F1
#
_cell.length_a   1.000
_cell.length_b   1.000
_cell.length_c   1.000
_cell.angle_alpha   90.00
_cell.angle_beta   90.00
_cell.angle_gamma   90.00
#
_symmetry.space_group_name_H-M   'P 1'
#
loop_
_entity.id
_entity.type
_entity.pdbx_description
1 polymer ?
#
loop_
_entity_poly.entity_id
_entity_poly.type
_entity_poly.pdbx_seq_one_letter_code
_entity_poly.pdbx_strand_id
1 'polypeptide(L)'
;MRAIRMLLLAGAALTATGAASPPPAMDTAAIAAQRFGNDAPWYRERIPFFESADPSLDAVYYYRWQIFRGHQRDLGAEGYITTEFFDDVDWQRHPYASLNDASGFHIAEGRWLNDRRFTDDYINFMYRSGGNDRHFTDHMADSVWGRYLVDGDRADAIEHLPVMNQTYRLWDDHFDFDKGLYFVEPLLDATEYTVSSIDASGGKDGFRGGDAFRPSVNSYMFANARALSKMATLAGDKAMAADYAARADALQSRV
;
A
#
# COMPACT_ATOMS: atom_id res chain seq x y z
N MET A 1 -65.73 36.73 -34.46
CA MET A 1 -64.33 36.93 -34.06
C MET A 1 -63.78 35.63 -33.49
N ARG A 2 -62.64 35.14 -34.04
CA ARG A 2 -61.66 34.18 -33.47
C ARG A 2 -62.17 32.73 -33.25
N ALA A 3 -61.41 31.66 -33.53
CA ALA A 3 -60.11 31.48 -34.17
C ALA A 3 -59.99 30.00 -34.57
N ILE A 4 -59.43 29.72 -35.75
CA ILE A 4 -59.04 28.37 -36.20
C ILE A 4 -57.71 28.04 -35.53
N ARG A 5 -57.66 26.95 -34.74
CA ARG A 5 -56.41 26.40 -34.20
C ARG A 5 -55.83 25.40 -35.20
N MET A 6 -54.77 25.80 -35.90
CA MET A 6 -53.87 24.89 -36.60
C MET A 6 -53.02 24.15 -35.56
N LEU A 7 -53.05 22.81 -35.60
CA LEU A 7 -52.14 21.96 -34.84
C LEU A 7 -50.94 21.64 -35.73
N LEU A 8 -49.76 22.17 -35.39
CA LEU A 8 -48.49 21.77 -35.98
C LEU A 8 -47.97 20.54 -35.23
N LEU A 9 -47.87 19.40 -35.91
CA LEU A 9 -47.08 18.26 -35.43
C LEU A 9 -45.60 18.53 -35.75
N ALA A 10 -44.80 18.83 -34.73
CA ALA A 10 -43.35 18.78 -34.82
C ALA A 10 -42.89 17.34 -34.56
N GLY A 11 -42.42 16.66 -35.61
CA GLY A 11 -41.77 15.36 -35.48
C GLY A 11 -40.38 15.53 -34.86
N ALA A 12 -40.21 15.10 -33.61
CA ALA A 12 -38.90 14.99 -33.00
C ALA A 12 -38.20 13.74 -33.54
N ALA A 13 -37.23 13.93 -34.43
CA ALA A 13 -36.31 12.87 -34.81
C ALA A 13 -35.37 12.59 -33.62
N LEU A 14 -35.62 11.49 -32.90
CA LEU A 14 -34.62 10.94 -31.98
C LEU A 14 -33.45 10.42 -32.82
N THR A 15 -32.38 11.20 -32.91
CA THR A 15 -31.07 10.69 -33.31
C THR A 15 -30.59 9.79 -32.18
N ALA A 16 -30.78 8.48 -32.33
CA ALA A 16 -30.15 7.48 -31.48
C ALA A 16 -28.63 7.63 -31.65
N THR A 17 -27.98 8.28 -30.69
CA THR A 17 -26.53 8.19 -30.53
C THR A 17 -26.23 6.75 -30.13
N GLY A 18 -25.92 5.90 -31.11
CA GLY A 18 -25.46 4.54 -30.84
C GLY A 18 -24.25 4.63 -29.92
N ALA A 19 -24.34 4.01 -28.74
CA ALA A 19 -23.20 3.85 -27.86
C ALA A 19 -22.09 3.16 -28.67
N ALA A 20 -20.89 3.73 -28.66
CA ALA A 20 -19.75 3.10 -29.30
C ALA A 20 -19.58 1.69 -28.74
N SER A 21 -19.36 0.69 -29.61
CA SER A 21 -19.05 -0.66 -29.17
C SER A 21 -17.87 -0.62 -28.20
N PRO A 22 -17.92 -1.37 -27.09
CA PRO A 22 -16.76 -1.46 -26.20
C PRO A 22 -15.54 -1.92 -27.02
N PRO A 23 -14.35 -1.38 -26.72
CA PRO A 23 -13.13 -1.84 -27.37
C PRO A 23 -13.02 -3.37 -27.20
N PRO A 24 -12.46 -4.07 -28.21
CA PRO A 24 -12.28 -5.51 -28.12
C PRO A 24 -11.55 -5.88 -26.82
N ALA A 25 -12.01 -6.96 -26.18
CA ALA A 25 -11.38 -7.44 -24.97
C ALA A 25 -9.92 -7.83 -25.27
N MET A 26 -9.02 -7.44 -24.37
CA MET A 26 -7.60 -7.73 -24.43
C MET A 26 -7.36 -9.25 -24.45
N ASP A 27 -6.52 -9.74 -25.38
CA ASP A 27 -6.12 -11.15 -25.41
C ASP A 27 -5.05 -11.43 -24.34
N THR A 28 -5.50 -11.57 -23.10
CA THR A 28 -4.62 -11.78 -21.94
C THR A 28 -3.82 -13.08 -22.04
N ALA A 29 -4.32 -14.10 -22.76
CA ALA A 29 -3.59 -15.35 -22.98
C ALA A 29 -2.40 -15.15 -23.92
N ALA A 30 -2.60 -14.44 -25.04
CA ALA A 30 -1.52 -14.10 -25.96
C ALA A 30 -0.47 -13.19 -25.29
N ILE A 31 -0.93 -12.17 -24.55
CA ILE A 31 -0.02 -11.28 -23.82
C ILE A 31 0.78 -12.05 -22.77
N ALA A 32 0.14 -12.91 -21.98
CA ALA A 32 0.83 -13.70 -20.98
C ALA A 32 1.91 -14.59 -21.61
N ALA A 33 1.58 -15.27 -22.71
CA ALA A 33 2.53 -16.10 -23.44
C ALA A 33 3.71 -15.27 -23.98
N GLN A 34 3.44 -14.09 -24.54
CA GLN A 34 4.46 -13.20 -25.09
C GLN A 34 5.38 -12.63 -23.99
N ARG A 35 4.81 -12.19 -22.86
CA ARG A 35 5.54 -11.49 -21.80
C ARG A 35 6.26 -12.42 -20.84
N PHE A 36 5.72 -13.62 -20.61
CA PHE A 36 6.20 -14.53 -19.56
C PHE A 36 6.60 -15.92 -20.06
N GLY A 37 6.33 -16.28 -21.31
CA GLY A 37 6.72 -17.58 -21.88
C GLY A 37 6.19 -18.76 -21.06
N ASN A 38 7.09 -19.65 -20.62
CA ASN A 38 6.73 -20.84 -19.84
C ASN A 38 6.06 -20.51 -18.50
N ASP A 39 6.29 -19.31 -17.97
CA ASP A 39 5.73 -18.85 -16.72
C ASP A 39 4.33 -18.24 -16.84
N ALA A 40 3.82 -18.07 -18.07
CA ALA A 40 2.50 -17.52 -18.35
C ALA A 40 1.34 -18.11 -17.52
N PRO A 41 1.29 -19.43 -17.21
CA PRO A 41 0.23 -19.98 -16.38
C PRO A 41 0.13 -19.36 -14.99
N TRP A 42 1.24 -18.94 -14.37
CA TRP A 42 1.20 -18.30 -13.06
C TRP A 42 0.53 -16.92 -13.15
N TYR A 43 0.93 -16.10 -14.11
CA TYR A 43 0.50 -14.70 -14.24
C TYR A 43 -0.93 -14.54 -14.73
N ARG A 44 -1.34 -15.38 -15.69
CA ARG A 44 -2.62 -15.24 -16.41
C ARG A 44 -3.85 -15.13 -15.49
N GLU A 45 -3.83 -15.81 -14.36
CA GLU A 45 -4.93 -15.78 -13.38
C GLU A 45 -4.68 -14.79 -12.23
N ARG A 46 -3.44 -14.30 -12.07
CA ARG A 46 -2.99 -13.59 -10.87
C ARG A 46 -2.81 -12.11 -11.05
N ILE A 47 -2.48 -11.61 -12.24
CA ILE A 47 -2.22 -10.19 -12.44
C ILE A 47 -3.35 -9.52 -13.22
N PRO A 48 -3.58 -8.21 -13.02
CA PRO A 48 -4.26 -7.38 -13.99
C PRO A 48 -3.41 -7.29 -15.26
N PHE A 49 -4.07 -7.14 -16.41
CA PHE A 49 -3.39 -6.93 -17.68
C PHE A 49 -3.54 -5.47 -18.12
N PHE A 50 -2.51 -4.97 -18.80
CA PHE A 50 -2.38 -3.57 -19.19
C PHE A 50 -1.80 -3.46 -20.60
N GLU A 51 -2.35 -2.54 -21.39
CA GLU A 51 -1.81 -2.15 -22.69
C GLU A 51 -1.92 -0.63 -22.82
N SER A 52 -0.98 -0.04 -23.53
CA SER A 52 -0.97 1.39 -23.81
C SER A 52 -0.43 1.68 -25.21
N ALA A 53 -0.51 2.95 -25.62
CA ALA A 53 0.11 3.38 -26.87
C ALA A 53 1.64 3.41 -26.82
N ASP A 54 2.24 3.29 -25.61
CA ASP A 54 3.69 3.29 -25.41
C ASP A 54 4.16 1.88 -25.01
N PRO A 55 4.81 1.13 -25.92
CA PRO A 55 5.25 -0.23 -25.62
C PRO A 55 6.31 -0.31 -24.50
N SER A 56 6.99 0.80 -24.17
CA SER A 56 7.91 0.86 -23.03
C SER A 56 7.17 0.84 -21.69
N LEU A 57 6.00 1.48 -21.60
CA LEU A 57 5.17 1.41 -20.39
C LEU A 57 4.68 -0.02 -20.15
N ASP A 58 4.20 -0.68 -21.22
CA ASP A 58 3.76 -2.07 -21.14
C ASP A 58 4.92 -2.99 -20.72
N ALA A 59 6.11 -2.79 -21.30
CA ALA A 59 7.29 -3.58 -20.93
C ALA A 59 7.65 -3.43 -19.44
N VAL A 60 7.65 -2.20 -18.91
CA VAL A 60 7.91 -1.95 -17.49
C VAL A 60 6.81 -2.54 -16.61
N TYR A 61 5.53 -2.41 -17.00
CA TYR A 61 4.41 -2.98 -16.27
C TYR A 61 4.56 -4.49 -16.06
N TYR A 62 4.79 -5.24 -17.15
CA TYR A 62 4.94 -6.70 -17.06
C TYR A 62 6.25 -7.10 -16.38
N TYR A 63 7.33 -6.33 -16.55
CA TYR A 63 8.58 -6.58 -15.83
C TYR A 63 8.42 -6.43 -14.31
N ARG A 64 7.70 -5.41 -13.82
CA ARG A 64 7.46 -5.24 -12.37
C ARG A 64 6.68 -6.40 -11.77
N TRP A 65 5.75 -7.01 -12.50
CA TRP A 65 5.10 -8.25 -12.06
C TRP A 65 6.07 -9.44 -11.96
N GLN A 66 7.07 -9.54 -12.84
CA GLN A 66 8.11 -10.56 -12.72
C GLN A 66 8.95 -10.38 -11.46
N ILE A 67 9.31 -9.13 -11.16
CA ILE A 67 10.02 -8.78 -9.92
C ILE A 67 9.15 -9.14 -8.70
N PHE A 68 7.88 -8.69 -8.67
CA PHE A 68 6.97 -9.01 -7.57
C PHE A 68 6.86 -10.52 -7.32
N ARG A 69 6.67 -11.33 -8.38
CA ARG A 69 6.65 -12.80 -8.28
C ARG A 69 7.97 -13.35 -7.76
N GLY A 70 9.10 -12.85 -8.27
CA GLY A 70 10.43 -13.30 -7.86
C GLY A 70 10.70 -13.12 -6.36
N HIS A 71 10.09 -12.11 -5.74
CA HIS A 71 10.22 -11.83 -4.31
C HIS A 71 9.21 -12.58 -3.43
N GLN A 72 8.32 -13.41 -4.00
CA GLN A 72 7.42 -14.23 -3.18
C GLN A 72 8.17 -15.43 -2.59
N ARG A 73 8.42 -15.38 -1.27
CA ARG A 73 9.08 -16.44 -0.52
C ARG A 73 8.05 -17.27 0.24
N ASP A 74 8.04 -18.58 -0.01
CA ASP A 74 7.18 -19.55 0.67
C ASP A 74 7.79 -19.93 2.03
N LEU A 75 7.05 -19.68 3.11
CA LEU A 75 7.46 -19.96 4.49
C LEU A 75 6.82 -21.26 5.04
N GLY A 76 6.15 -22.04 4.19
CA GLY A 76 5.42 -23.23 4.57
C GLY A 76 4.13 -22.88 5.32
N ALA A 77 4.03 -23.31 6.58
CA ALA A 77 2.81 -23.12 7.37
C ALA A 77 2.51 -21.64 7.70
N GLU A 78 3.52 -20.77 7.64
CA GLU A 78 3.38 -19.33 7.86
C GLU A 78 2.96 -18.56 6.60
N GLY A 79 2.78 -19.24 5.46
CA GLY A 79 2.34 -18.64 4.20
C GLY A 79 3.46 -17.98 3.40
N TYR A 80 3.13 -16.97 2.60
CA TYR A 80 4.08 -16.22 1.78
C TYR A 80 4.44 -14.85 2.37
N ILE A 81 5.67 -14.40 2.11
CA ILE A 81 6.08 -12.99 2.27
C ILE A 81 6.66 -12.46 0.96
N THR A 82 6.70 -11.14 0.83
CA THR A 82 7.50 -10.46 -0.20
C THR A 82 8.83 -10.01 0.41
N THR A 83 9.96 -10.55 -0.06
CA THR A 83 11.29 -10.13 0.40
C THR A 83 11.72 -8.82 -0.26
N GLU A 84 12.61 -8.09 0.41
CA GLU A 84 13.24 -6.90 -0.18
C GLU A 84 14.46 -7.27 -1.03
N PHE A 85 15.31 -8.17 -0.52
CA PHE A 85 16.48 -8.68 -1.22
C PHE A 85 16.23 -10.11 -1.74
N PHE A 86 16.81 -10.44 -2.89
CA PHE A 86 16.78 -11.80 -3.44
C PHE A 86 17.69 -12.73 -2.64
N ASP A 87 18.94 -12.31 -2.49
CA ASP A 87 19.94 -12.98 -1.68
C ASP A 87 19.80 -12.56 -0.22
N ASP A 88 20.18 -13.44 0.69
CA ASP A 88 20.16 -13.14 2.12
C ASP A 88 21.21 -12.08 2.46
N VAL A 89 20.82 -11.08 3.27
CA VAL A 89 21.67 -9.99 3.76
C VAL A 89 21.83 -10.03 5.28
N ASP A 90 22.97 -9.57 5.80
CA ASP A 90 23.33 -9.74 7.23
C ASP A 90 22.41 -8.99 8.22
N TRP A 91 21.62 -8.01 7.75
CA TRP A 91 20.70 -7.22 8.57
C TRP A 91 19.25 -7.68 8.48
N GLN A 92 18.95 -8.71 7.70
CA GLN A 92 17.61 -9.27 7.61
C GLN A 92 17.22 -10.07 8.85
N ARG A 93 15.91 -10.27 9.05
CA ARG A 93 15.45 -11.14 10.13
C ARG A 93 15.47 -12.60 9.71
N HIS A 94 16.15 -13.42 10.50
CA HIS A 94 16.13 -14.88 10.36
C HIS A 94 14.86 -15.50 11.00
N PRO A 95 14.34 -16.61 10.46
CA PRO A 95 14.89 -17.39 9.33
C PRO A 95 14.35 -16.97 7.95
N TYR A 96 13.47 -15.96 7.87
CA TYR A 96 12.65 -15.74 6.67
C TYR A 96 13.13 -14.62 5.75
N ALA A 97 14.18 -13.86 6.10
CA ALA A 97 14.62 -12.66 5.38
C ALA A 97 13.57 -11.55 5.32
N SER A 98 12.81 -11.38 6.41
CA SER A 98 11.84 -10.30 6.51
C SER A 98 12.50 -9.00 6.95
N LEU A 99 12.11 -7.91 6.30
CA LEU A 99 12.43 -6.53 6.63
C LEU A 99 11.12 -5.72 6.56
N ASN A 100 10.86 -4.88 7.57
CA ASN A 100 9.55 -4.23 7.72
C ASN A 100 9.46 -2.86 7.03
N ASP A 101 10.58 -2.23 6.70
CA ASP A 101 10.71 -0.95 5.99
C ASP A 101 9.95 -0.95 4.64
N ALA A 102 10.13 -1.99 3.84
CA ALA A 102 9.53 -2.06 2.50
C ALA A 102 8.10 -2.62 2.49
N SER A 103 7.64 -3.14 3.63
CA SER A 103 6.40 -3.94 3.70
C SER A 103 5.16 -3.17 3.26
N GLY A 104 5.06 -1.88 3.60
CA GLY A 104 3.97 -1.02 3.13
C GLY A 104 3.91 -0.94 1.60
N PHE A 105 5.06 -0.74 0.95
CA PHE A 105 5.15 -0.70 -0.51
C PHE A 105 4.79 -2.05 -1.14
N HIS A 106 5.29 -3.14 -0.56
CA HIS A 106 4.98 -4.49 -1.02
C HIS A 106 3.48 -4.80 -0.96
N ILE A 107 2.81 -4.46 0.15
CA ILE A 107 1.36 -4.62 0.29
C ILE A 107 0.61 -3.71 -0.71
N ALA A 108 1.08 -2.48 -0.92
CA ALA A 108 0.47 -1.54 -1.84
C ALA A 108 0.60 -1.95 -3.33
N GLU A 109 1.63 -2.72 -3.68
CA GLU A 109 1.76 -3.38 -5.00
C GLU A 109 0.90 -4.66 -5.04
N GLY A 110 1.05 -5.52 -4.02
CA GLY A 110 0.41 -6.83 -3.93
C GLY A 110 -1.12 -6.79 -3.88
N ARG A 111 -1.72 -5.70 -3.37
CA ARG A 111 -3.18 -5.51 -3.37
C ARG A 111 -3.83 -5.57 -4.76
N TRP A 112 -3.06 -5.39 -5.83
CA TRP A 112 -3.56 -5.49 -7.20
C TRP A 112 -3.54 -6.92 -7.75
N LEU A 113 -2.94 -7.87 -7.03
CA LEU A 113 -2.94 -9.28 -7.42
C LEU A 113 -4.35 -9.86 -7.25
N ASN A 114 -4.87 -10.51 -8.30
CA ASN A 114 -6.15 -11.22 -8.27
C ASN A 114 -6.13 -12.40 -7.28
N ASP A 115 -4.96 -13.02 -7.08
CA ASP A 115 -4.74 -14.06 -6.07
C ASP A 115 -4.35 -13.42 -4.74
N ARG A 116 -5.35 -13.21 -3.89
CA ARG A 116 -5.24 -12.44 -2.63
C ARG A 116 -4.26 -13.06 -1.62
N ARG A 117 -4.03 -14.38 -1.72
CA ARG A 117 -3.24 -15.19 -0.78
C ARG A 117 -1.87 -14.58 -0.46
N PHE A 118 -1.14 -14.09 -1.46
CA PHE A 118 0.22 -13.59 -1.25
C PHE A 118 0.26 -12.35 -0.34
N THR A 119 -0.69 -11.44 -0.50
CA THR A 119 -0.77 -10.25 0.34
C THR A 119 -1.44 -10.56 1.69
N ASP A 120 -2.43 -11.46 1.70
CA ASP A 120 -3.03 -11.99 2.94
C ASP A 120 -1.99 -12.59 3.88
N ASP A 121 -1.23 -13.56 3.37
CA ASP A 121 -0.23 -14.27 4.14
C ASP A 121 0.84 -13.32 4.66
N TYR A 122 1.24 -12.34 3.85
CA TYR A 122 2.25 -11.38 4.26
C TYR A 122 1.74 -10.45 5.37
N ILE A 123 0.52 -9.91 5.25
CA ILE A 123 -0.11 -9.10 6.32
C ILE A 123 -0.25 -9.94 7.60
N ASN A 124 -0.68 -11.19 7.47
CA ASN A 124 -0.75 -12.13 8.59
C ASN A 124 0.62 -12.32 9.23
N PHE A 125 1.67 -12.59 8.47
CA PHE A 125 3.02 -12.75 9.00
C PHE A 125 3.48 -11.50 9.75
N MET A 126 3.25 -10.30 9.18
CA MET A 126 3.69 -9.05 9.79
C MET A 126 2.99 -8.74 11.12
N TYR A 127 1.68 -9.03 11.24
CA TYR A 127 0.92 -8.70 12.46
C TYR A 127 0.65 -9.87 13.42
N ARG A 128 0.70 -11.12 12.97
CA ARG A 128 0.45 -12.32 13.80
C ARG A 128 1.74 -12.98 14.24
N SER A 129 2.69 -13.14 13.31
CA SER A 129 3.91 -13.93 13.52
C SER A 129 5.12 -13.09 13.91
N GLY A 130 4.88 -11.83 14.31
CA GLY A 130 5.91 -10.90 14.79
C GLY A 130 6.83 -10.38 13.70
N GLY A 131 6.38 -10.35 12.44
CA GLY A 131 7.15 -9.81 11.32
C GLY A 131 7.40 -8.30 11.45
N ASN A 132 6.44 -7.53 11.99
CA ASN A 132 6.62 -6.12 12.33
C ASN A 132 7.10 -5.96 13.78
N ASP A 133 8.41 -5.85 13.96
CA ASP A 133 9.06 -5.56 15.25
C ASP A 133 9.40 -4.07 15.43
N ARG A 134 8.92 -3.19 14.53
CA ARG A 134 9.27 -1.76 14.45
C ARG A 134 10.77 -1.51 14.25
N HIS A 135 11.50 -2.45 13.66
CA HIS A 135 12.91 -2.24 13.37
C HIS A 135 13.11 -1.04 12.43
N PHE A 136 12.22 -0.87 11.45
CA PHE A 136 12.12 0.35 10.64
C PHE A 136 10.77 1.06 10.78
N THR A 137 10.72 2.33 10.39
CA THR A 137 9.46 3.08 10.21
C THR A 137 8.63 2.46 9.08
N ASP A 138 7.30 2.48 9.21
CA ASP A 138 6.41 1.85 8.22
C ASP A 138 5.06 2.57 8.09
N HIS A 139 4.39 2.39 6.95
CA HIS A 139 3.01 2.81 6.68
C HIS A 139 2.10 1.60 6.37
N MET A 140 2.34 0.49 7.06
CA MET A 140 1.73 -0.80 6.76
C MET A 140 0.22 -0.79 7.04
N ALA A 141 -0.26 -0.11 8.09
CA ALA A 141 -1.68 -0.01 8.39
C ALA A 141 -2.44 0.77 7.29
N ASP A 142 -1.84 1.83 6.73
CA ASP A 142 -2.38 2.52 5.56
C ASP A 142 -2.41 1.63 4.32
N SER A 143 -1.41 0.76 4.16
CA SER A 143 -1.36 -0.19 3.04
C SER A 143 -2.43 -1.29 3.16
N VAL A 144 -2.71 -1.80 4.37
CA VAL A 144 -3.84 -2.72 4.63
C VAL A 144 -5.17 -2.04 4.32
N TRP A 145 -5.38 -0.81 4.78
CA TRP A 145 -6.57 -0.04 4.40
C TRP A 145 -6.66 0.17 2.88
N GLY A 146 -5.53 0.46 2.24
CA GLY A 146 -5.42 0.62 0.80
C GLY A 146 -5.78 -0.65 0.02
N ARG A 147 -5.56 -1.84 0.60
CA ARG A 147 -5.99 -3.13 0.06
C ARG A 147 -7.50 -3.32 0.19
N TYR A 148 -8.06 -3.02 1.37
CA TYR A 148 -9.52 -3.05 1.58
C TYR A 148 -10.28 -2.17 0.58
N LEU A 149 -9.72 -1.03 0.18
CA LEU A 149 -10.33 -0.18 -0.85
C LEU A 149 -10.36 -0.81 -2.26
N VAL A 150 -9.54 -1.83 -2.51
CA VAL A 150 -9.49 -2.57 -3.78
C VAL A 150 -10.42 -3.78 -3.75
N ASP A 151 -10.31 -4.63 -2.72
CA ASP A 151 -11.02 -5.92 -2.67
C ASP A 151 -12.33 -5.89 -1.87
N GLY A 152 -12.53 -4.87 -1.02
CA GLY A 152 -13.72 -4.72 -0.20
C GLY A 152 -13.84 -5.73 0.95
N ASP A 153 -12.79 -6.50 1.26
CA ASP A 153 -12.87 -7.53 2.30
C ASP A 153 -12.78 -6.91 3.70
N ARG A 154 -13.95 -6.74 4.29
CA ARG A 154 -14.08 -6.16 5.63
C ARG A 154 -13.43 -7.03 6.71
N ALA A 155 -13.46 -8.35 6.60
CA ALA A 155 -12.98 -9.23 7.65
C ALA A 155 -11.47 -9.10 7.78
N ASP A 156 -10.77 -9.22 6.66
CA ASP A 156 -9.30 -9.12 6.60
C ASP A 156 -8.82 -7.73 7.02
N ALA A 157 -9.55 -6.68 6.62
CA ALA A 157 -9.20 -5.30 6.96
C ALA A 157 -9.18 -5.01 8.46
N ILE A 158 -9.97 -5.73 9.27
CA ILE A 158 -10.09 -5.47 10.72
C ILE A 158 -9.51 -6.59 11.59
N GLU A 159 -9.11 -7.71 11.00
CA GLU A 159 -8.61 -8.89 11.72
C GLU A 159 -7.48 -8.53 12.69
N HIS A 160 -6.51 -7.74 12.22
CA HIS A 160 -5.31 -7.38 12.97
C HIS A 160 -5.39 -6.00 13.62
N LEU A 161 -6.57 -5.36 13.63
CA LEU A 161 -6.75 -4.01 14.16
C LEU A 161 -6.22 -3.84 15.61
N PRO A 162 -6.43 -4.80 16.55
CA PRO A 162 -5.86 -4.69 17.89
C PRO A 162 -4.33 -4.68 17.91
N VAL A 163 -3.68 -5.48 17.06
CA VAL A 163 -2.22 -5.51 16.99
C VAL A 163 -1.69 -4.25 16.32
N MET A 164 -2.31 -3.79 15.23
CA MET A 164 -1.93 -2.52 14.59
C MET A 164 -2.03 -1.34 15.57
N ASN A 165 -3.08 -1.28 16.39
CA ASN A 165 -3.24 -0.29 17.46
C ASN A 165 -2.08 -0.37 18.46
N GLN A 166 -1.78 -1.57 18.94
CA GLN A 166 -0.66 -1.79 19.86
C GLN A 166 0.67 -1.33 19.25
N THR A 167 0.99 -1.77 18.03
CA THR A 167 2.22 -1.42 17.32
C THR A 167 2.33 0.09 17.13
N TYR A 168 1.26 0.77 16.71
CA TYR A 168 1.23 2.22 16.59
C TYR A 168 1.58 2.90 17.91
N ARG A 169 0.96 2.47 19.01
CA ARG A 169 1.17 3.09 20.33
C ARG A 169 2.56 2.82 20.90
N LEU A 170 3.22 1.74 20.50
CA LEU A 170 4.60 1.49 20.90
C LEU A 170 5.57 2.53 20.34
N TRP A 171 5.24 3.22 19.24
CA TRP A 171 6.02 4.33 18.70
C TRP A 171 5.98 5.61 19.55
N ASP A 172 5.21 5.66 20.64
CA ASP A 172 5.25 6.78 21.59
C ASP A 172 6.66 6.95 22.21
N ASP A 173 7.53 5.93 22.15
CA ASP A 173 8.95 6.01 22.53
C ASP A 173 9.81 6.85 21.56
N HIS A 174 9.30 7.17 20.37
CA HIS A 174 9.91 8.01 19.34
C HIS A 174 9.09 9.28 19.07
N PHE A 175 8.19 9.65 19.98
CA PHE A 175 7.35 10.85 19.87
C PHE A 175 7.77 11.92 20.88
N ASP A 176 8.09 13.11 20.40
CA ASP A 176 8.33 14.26 21.27
C ASP A 176 6.98 14.93 21.59
N PHE A 177 6.50 14.75 22.83
CA PHE A 177 5.20 15.28 23.27
C PHE A 177 5.13 16.81 23.33
N ASP A 178 6.27 17.51 23.49
CA ASP A 178 6.30 18.97 23.52
C ASP A 178 6.21 19.53 22.09
N LYS A 179 6.89 18.87 21.14
CA LYS A 179 6.89 19.29 19.73
C LYS A 179 5.70 18.74 18.93
N GLY A 180 5.13 17.61 19.36
CA GLY A 180 4.05 16.93 18.66
C GLY A 180 4.50 16.26 17.37
N LEU A 181 5.74 15.77 17.31
CA LEU A 181 6.33 15.14 16.12
C LEU A 181 7.13 13.89 16.50
N TYR A 182 7.12 12.91 15.60
CA TYR A 182 7.99 11.73 15.68
C TYR A 182 9.41 12.07 15.22
N PHE A 183 10.40 11.45 15.85
CA PHE A 183 11.81 11.56 15.49
C PHE A 183 12.45 10.17 15.42
N VAL A 184 13.45 10.04 14.55
CA VAL A 184 14.16 8.78 14.36
C VAL A 184 15.53 9.05 13.73
N GLU A 185 16.50 8.16 13.97
CA GLU A 185 17.77 8.11 13.25
C GLU A 185 17.57 7.66 11.78
N PRO A 186 18.48 7.97 10.83
CA PRO A 186 18.24 7.70 9.41
C PRO A 186 18.24 6.20 9.08
N LEU A 187 18.98 5.37 9.82
CA LEU A 187 19.01 3.92 9.60
C LEU A 187 17.62 3.32 9.79
N LEU A 188 16.97 3.58 10.93
CA LEU A 188 15.64 3.02 11.22
C LEU A 188 14.54 3.66 10.37
N ASP A 189 14.87 4.65 9.54
CA ASP A 189 13.98 5.24 8.54
C ASP A 189 14.39 4.90 7.10
N ALA A 190 15.37 3.98 6.92
CA ALA A 190 15.93 3.55 5.63
C ALA A 190 16.35 4.72 4.71
N THR A 191 16.99 5.74 5.29
CA THR A 191 17.37 6.98 4.61
C THR A 191 18.76 7.48 5.02
N GLU A 192 19.72 6.56 5.03
CA GLU A 192 21.10 6.82 5.40
C GLU A 192 21.77 7.87 4.49
N TYR A 193 22.71 8.60 5.07
CA TYR A 193 23.48 9.67 4.43
C TYR A 193 22.63 10.84 3.86
N THR A 194 21.44 11.06 4.42
CA THR A 194 20.67 12.26 4.15
C THR A 194 21.34 13.51 4.75
N VAL A 195 21.14 14.67 4.13
CA VAL A 195 21.68 15.94 4.66
C VAL A 195 21.21 16.18 6.09
N SER A 196 19.96 15.83 6.42
CA SER A 196 19.39 15.98 7.75
C SER A 196 20.09 15.09 8.80
N SER A 197 20.49 13.86 8.46
CA SER A 197 21.19 13.01 9.43
C SER A 197 22.60 13.49 9.70
N ILE A 198 23.31 13.95 8.67
CA ILE A 198 24.65 14.52 8.80
C ILE A 198 24.62 15.81 9.63
N ASP A 199 23.64 16.68 9.41
CA ASP A 199 23.50 17.91 10.19
C ASP A 199 23.12 17.62 11.65
N ALA A 200 22.12 16.75 11.87
CA ALA A 200 21.65 16.38 13.21
C ALA A 200 22.72 15.65 14.04
N SER A 201 23.67 14.96 13.41
CA SER A 201 24.83 14.35 14.09
C SER A 201 25.95 15.36 14.41
N GLY A 202 25.83 16.62 13.98
CA GLY A 202 26.88 17.64 14.08
C GLY A 202 28.03 17.40 13.10
N GLY A 203 27.74 16.81 11.93
CA GLY A 203 28.70 16.52 10.87
C GLY A 203 29.57 15.28 11.11
N LYS A 204 29.14 14.36 11.99
CA LYS A 204 29.96 13.22 12.46
C LYS A 204 29.57 11.87 11.87
N ASP A 205 28.30 11.70 11.56
CA ASP A 205 27.74 10.45 11.03
C ASP A 205 26.53 10.77 10.12
N GLY A 206 26.35 9.98 9.07
CA GLY A 206 25.16 10.02 8.22
C GLY A 206 24.40 8.70 8.22
N PHE A 207 25.00 7.62 8.72
CA PHE A 207 24.45 6.27 8.68
C PHE A 207 23.64 5.94 9.93
N ARG A 208 24.18 6.24 11.13
CA ARG A 208 23.47 6.14 12.41
C ARG A 208 23.41 7.50 13.12
N GLY A 209 22.77 7.54 14.28
CA GLY A 209 22.59 8.74 15.09
C GLY A 209 21.83 9.82 14.30
N GLY A 210 22.05 11.10 14.61
CA GLY A 210 21.41 12.17 13.85
C GLY A 210 19.88 12.09 13.89
N ASP A 211 19.32 11.78 15.06
CA ASP A 211 17.89 11.81 15.33
C ASP A 211 17.29 13.14 14.90
N ALA A 212 16.29 13.07 14.02
CA ALA A 212 15.65 14.25 13.48
C ALA A 212 14.14 14.04 13.37
N PHE A 213 13.38 15.14 13.37
CA PHE A 213 11.96 15.14 13.05
C PHE A 213 11.80 15.03 11.53
N ARG A 214 11.79 13.81 11.01
CA ARG A 214 11.81 13.53 9.56
C ARG A 214 10.39 13.58 8.98
N PRO A 215 10.19 14.16 7.78
CA PRO A 215 8.88 14.14 7.11
C PRO A 215 8.34 12.73 6.84
N SER A 216 9.21 11.76 6.58
CA SER A 216 8.90 10.34 6.37
C SER A 216 8.13 9.72 7.53
N VAL A 217 8.75 9.50 8.69
CA VAL A 217 8.11 8.90 9.86
C VAL A 217 6.84 9.62 10.27
N ASN A 218 6.82 10.96 10.22
CA ASN A 218 5.63 11.72 10.55
C ASN A 218 4.49 11.52 9.53
N SER A 219 4.81 11.43 8.24
CA SER A 219 3.84 11.11 7.19
C SER A 219 3.32 9.67 7.30
N TYR A 220 4.18 8.72 7.65
CA TYR A 220 3.81 7.32 7.86
C TYR A 220 2.90 7.16 9.08
N MET A 221 3.23 7.80 10.20
CA MET A 221 2.39 7.80 11.40
C MET A 221 1.05 8.52 11.15
N PHE A 222 1.04 9.63 10.39
CA PHE A 222 -0.21 10.26 9.94
C PHE A 222 -1.07 9.30 9.11
N ALA A 223 -0.48 8.63 8.12
CA ALA A 223 -1.18 7.69 7.25
C ALA A 223 -1.75 6.50 8.04
N ASN A 224 -0.94 5.92 8.92
CA ASN A 224 -1.35 4.82 9.80
C ASN A 224 -2.47 5.25 10.76
N ALA A 225 -2.39 6.43 11.38
CA ALA A 225 -3.44 6.95 12.25
C ALA A 225 -4.77 7.11 11.48
N ARG A 226 -4.71 7.71 10.28
CA ARG A 226 -5.89 7.84 9.41
C ARG A 226 -6.48 6.47 9.04
N ALA A 227 -5.64 5.49 8.75
CA ALA A 227 -6.08 4.13 8.42
C ALA A 227 -6.73 3.43 9.62
N LEU A 228 -6.10 3.51 10.79
CA LEU A 228 -6.63 2.97 12.05
C LEU A 228 -7.97 3.59 12.42
N SER A 229 -8.14 4.91 12.22
CA SER A 229 -9.42 5.58 12.41
C SER A 229 -10.52 5.00 11.51
N LYS A 230 -10.21 4.76 10.22
CA LYS A 230 -11.16 4.19 9.26
C LYS A 230 -11.48 2.72 9.56
N MET A 231 -10.48 1.92 9.88
CA MET A 231 -10.65 0.50 10.26
C MET A 231 -11.42 0.37 11.58
N ALA A 232 -11.17 1.23 12.57
CA ALA A 232 -11.95 1.28 13.81
C ALA A 232 -13.40 1.65 13.56
N THR A 233 -13.66 2.63 12.67
CA THR A 233 -15.02 2.96 12.22
C THR A 233 -15.69 1.74 11.57
N LEU A 234 -14.96 1.04 10.69
CA LEU A 234 -15.44 -0.15 10.02
C LEU A 234 -15.76 -1.27 11.02
N ALA A 235 -14.97 -1.42 12.08
CA ALA A 235 -15.16 -2.38 13.18
C ALA A 235 -16.27 -1.97 14.18
N GLY A 236 -16.75 -0.72 14.14
CA GLY A 236 -17.74 -0.18 15.07
C GLY A 236 -17.16 0.39 16.38
N ASP A 237 -15.83 0.49 16.49
CA ASP A 237 -15.14 1.10 17.63
C ASP A 237 -15.06 2.62 17.44
N LYS A 238 -16.10 3.32 17.91
CA LYS A 238 -16.21 4.78 17.81
C LYS A 238 -15.15 5.52 18.63
N ALA A 239 -14.70 4.93 19.74
CA ALA A 239 -13.74 5.58 20.63
C ALA A 239 -12.35 5.58 19.99
N MET A 240 -11.91 4.41 19.51
CA MET A 240 -10.64 4.29 18.79
C MET A 240 -10.66 5.11 17.49
N ALA A 241 -11.78 5.13 16.76
CA ALA A 241 -11.92 5.96 15.58
C ALA A 241 -11.68 7.45 15.87
N ALA A 242 -12.32 7.98 16.92
CA ALA A 242 -12.17 9.38 17.31
C ALA A 242 -10.75 9.71 17.79
N ASP A 243 -10.11 8.83 18.57
CA ASP A 243 -8.73 9.00 19.04
C ASP A 243 -7.75 9.11 17.86
N TYR A 244 -7.83 8.17 16.92
CA TYR A 244 -6.93 8.14 15.78
C TYR A 244 -7.19 9.25 14.76
N ALA A 245 -8.44 9.69 14.60
CA ALA A 245 -8.74 10.90 13.83
C ALA A 245 -8.06 12.13 14.44
N ALA A 246 -8.15 12.33 15.75
CA ALA A 246 -7.51 13.44 16.44
C ALA A 246 -5.97 13.39 16.34
N ARG A 247 -5.36 12.19 16.44
CA ARG A 247 -3.92 12.00 16.24
C ARG A 247 -3.48 12.37 14.82
N ALA A 248 -4.23 11.94 13.81
CA ALA A 248 -3.95 12.29 12.43
C ALA A 248 -4.04 13.81 12.19
N ASP A 249 -5.11 14.45 12.67
CA ASP A 249 -5.28 15.90 12.55
C ASP A 249 -4.15 16.68 13.26
N ALA A 250 -3.74 16.22 14.45
CA ALA A 250 -2.65 16.82 15.20
C ALA A 250 -1.32 16.76 14.43
N LEU A 251 -0.96 15.60 13.88
CA LEU A 251 0.24 15.44 13.05
C LEU A 251 0.16 16.31 11.77
N GLN A 252 -0.97 16.29 11.07
CA GLN A 252 -1.15 17.08 9.85
C GLN A 252 -0.97 18.59 10.08
N SER A 253 -1.32 19.09 11.26
CA SER A 253 -1.14 20.51 11.61
C SER A 253 0.33 20.91 11.86
N ARG A 254 1.23 19.94 12.00
CA ARG A 254 2.65 20.14 12.35
C ARG A 254 3.60 19.86 11.19
N VAL A 255 3.15 19.15 10.16
CA VAL A 255 3.94 18.71 8.98
C VAL A 255 3.67 19.62 7.79
#